data_AF-A0A2V9MFS9-F1
#
_entry.id   AF-A0A2V9MFS9-F1
#
_cell.length_a   1.000
_cell.length_b   1.000
_cell.length_c   1.000
_cell.angle_alpha   90.00
_cell.angle_beta   90.00
_cell.angle_gamma   90.00
#
_symmetry.space_group_name_H-M   'P 1'
#
loop_
_entity.id
_entity.type
_entity.pdbx_description
1 polymer ?
#
loop_
_entity_poly.entity_id
_entity_poly.type
_entity_poly.pdbx_seq_one_letter_code
_entity_poly.pdbx_strand_id
1 'polypeptide(L)'
;MRLVSVNKNYEVRAFKVYGDEIGRLIDGFNTMLSEIQQRDKALQRANDELKTRTTELEAEIIHHKRTQEELLKAKYAAEDASRAKSAFLANMSHELRTPLNAIIGYSEMLEEEIQDSGRVGNVEDLQKIQAAGKHLLSLINDVLDLSKIEAGKMGLHLETFDVSPMIEEMITTLQPAVAKNANTLQVHLAEEVGGMRADVTKV
;
A
#
# COMPACT_ATOMS: atom_id res chain seq x y z
N MET A 1 -3.76 -18.88 71.22
CA MET A 1 -4.99 -18.73 70.41
C MET A 1 -5.24 -17.28 69.97
N ARG A 2 -5.36 -16.30 70.88
CA ARG A 2 -5.70 -14.88 70.52
C ARG A 2 -4.74 -14.22 69.51
N LEU A 3 -3.45 -14.56 69.55
CA LEU A 3 -2.43 -14.05 68.61
C LEU A 3 -2.63 -14.51 67.16
N VAL A 4 -3.15 -15.73 66.95
CA VAL A 4 -3.38 -16.29 65.62
C VAL A 4 -4.69 -15.77 65.04
N SER A 5 -5.75 -15.70 65.85
CA SER A 5 -7.10 -15.33 65.38
C SER A 5 -7.31 -13.83 65.19
N VAL A 6 -6.70 -12.98 66.03
CA VAL A 6 -6.91 -11.51 65.97
C VAL A 6 -5.89 -10.85 65.06
N ASN A 7 -4.63 -11.26 65.16
CA ASN A 7 -3.53 -10.59 64.43
C ASN A 7 -3.15 -11.32 63.13
N LYS A 8 -3.86 -12.41 62.78
CA LYS A 8 -3.53 -13.29 61.63
C LYS A 8 -2.04 -13.69 61.61
N ASN A 9 -1.42 -13.80 62.78
CA ASN A 9 -0.02 -14.19 62.89
C ASN A 9 0.08 -15.71 62.88
N TYR A 10 0.23 -16.26 61.68
CA TYR A 10 0.38 -17.70 61.45
C TYR A 10 1.81 -18.19 61.61
N GLU A 11 2.75 -17.37 62.12
CA GLU A 11 4.12 -17.81 62.41
C GLU A 11 4.22 -18.45 63.81
N VAL A 12 3.23 -18.20 64.65
CA VAL A 12 3.13 -18.81 65.98
C VAL A 12 2.90 -20.31 65.85
N ARG A 13 3.49 -21.10 66.75
CA ARG A 13 3.27 -22.54 66.86
C ARG A 13 2.81 -22.89 68.27
N ALA A 14 1.88 -23.84 68.37
CA ALA A 14 1.48 -24.40 69.65
C ALA A 14 2.54 -25.39 70.13
N PHE A 15 2.92 -25.31 71.41
CA PHE A 15 3.93 -26.17 72.00
C PHE A 15 3.33 -27.53 72.38
N LYS A 16 3.99 -28.63 71.99
CA LYS A 16 3.57 -30.00 72.30
C LYS A 16 4.24 -30.47 73.60
N VAL A 17 3.44 -30.80 74.61
CA VAL A 17 3.93 -31.25 75.93
C VAL A 17 3.84 -32.78 76.09
N TYR A 18 2.84 -33.42 75.49
CA TYR A 18 2.58 -34.85 75.63
C TYR A 18 2.29 -35.52 74.27
N GLY A 19 2.51 -36.84 74.17
CA GLY A 19 2.32 -37.65 72.96
C GLY A 19 0.91 -38.23 72.79
N ASP A 20 -0.05 -37.66 73.51
CA ASP A 20 -1.45 -38.10 73.55
C ASP A 20 -2.28 -37.47 72.41
N GLU A 21 -3.60 -37.62 72.49
CA GLU A 21 -4.57 -37.11 71.52
C GLU A 21 -4.50 -35.58 71.38
N ILE A 22 -4.20 -34.87 72.48
CA ILE A 22 -4.00 -33.42 72.48
C ILE A 22 -2.70 -33.07 71.74
N GLY A 23 -1.64 -33.87 71.93
CA GLY A 23 -0.40 -33.76 71.15
C GLY A 23 -0.62 -33.89 69.65
N ARG A 24 -1.45 -34.85 69.19
CA ARG A 24 -1.77 -35.03 67.76
C ARG A 24 -2.59 -33.87 67.19
N LEU A 25 -3.51 -33.31 67.96
CA LEU A 25 -4.27 -32.12 67.54
C LEU A 25 -3.37 -30.88 67.38
N ILE A 26 -2.39 -30.72 68.28
CA ILE A 26 -1.38 -29.66 68.20
C ILE A 26 -0.54 -29.78 66.92
N ASP A 27 -0.14 -31.00 66.55
CA ASP A 27 0.60 -31.25 65.30
C ASP A 27 -0.23 -30.90 64.05
N GLY A 28 -1.51 -31.30 64.03
CA GLY A 28 -2.43 -30.95 62.94
C GLY A 28 -2.67 -29.44 62.84
N PHE A 29 -2.83 -28.76 63.97
CA PHE A 29 -2.98 -27.30 64.02
C PHE A 29 -1.73 -26.58 63.51
N ASN A 30 -0.54 -27.00 63.95
CA ASN A 30 0.72 -26.43 63.48
C ASN A 30 0.95 -26.68 61.98
N THR A 31 0.51 -27.84 61.45
CA THR A 31 0.54 -28.14 60.02
C THR A 31 -0.34 -27.18 59.23
N MET A 32 -1.61 -27.01 59.64
CA MET A 32 -2.53 -26.05 59.00
C MET A 32 -1.99 -24.60 59.04
N LEU A 33 -1.38 -24.19 60.15
CA LEU A 33 -0.77 -22.86 60.25
C LEU A 33 0.40 -22.69 59.28
N SER A 34 1.21 -23.73 59.09
CA SER A 34 2.30 -23.71 58.11
C SER A 34 1.77 -23.59 56.68
N GLU A 35 0.72 -24.33 56.33
CA GLU A 35 0.07 -24.25 55.01
C GLU A 35 -0.53 -22.86 54.75
N ILE A 36 -1.25 -22.30 55.73
CA ILE A 36 -1.83 -20.96 55.60
C ILE A 36 -0.73 -19.90 55.43
N GLN A 37 0.34 -19.96 56.22
CA GLN A 37 1.47 -19.03 56.12
C GLN A 37 2.15 -19.13 54.74
N GLN A 38 2.33 -20.34 54.21
CA GLN A 38 2.89 -20.55 52.87
C GLN A 38 1.97 -20.00 51.77
N ARG A 39 0.65 -20.25 51.88
CA ARG A 39 -0.34 -19.76 50.92
C ARG A 39 -0.42 -18.25 50.91
N ASP A 40 -0.42 -17.60 52.07
CA ASP A 40 -0.46 -16.14 52.17
C ASP A 40 0.80 -15.50 51.57
N LYS A 41 1.97 -16.10 51.79
CA LYS A 41 3.22 -15.65 51.15
C LYS A 41 3.18 -15.84 49.62
N ALA A 42 2.62 -16.96 49.14
CA ALA A 42 2.48 -17.21 47.70
C ALA A 42 1.48 -16.24 47.05
N LEU A 43 0.34 -15.98 47.68
CA LEU A 43 -0.66 -15.01 47.23
C LEU A 43 -0.10 -13.59 47.17
N GLN A 44 0.67 -13.19 48.18
CA GLN A 44 1.31 -11.88 48.19
C GLN A 44 2.27 -11.73 46.99
N ARG A 45 3.13 -12.72 46.75
CA ARG A 45 4.05 -12.72 45.60
C ARG A 45 3.31 -12.66 44.26
N ALA A 46 2.26 -13.46 44.10
CA ALA A 46 1.47 -13.48 42.88
C ALA A 46 0.76 -12.13 42.64
N ASN A 47 0.24 -11.50 43.69
CA ASN A 47 -0.37 -10.16 43.58
C ASN A 47 0.66 -9.09 43.21
N ASP A 48 1.86 -9.13 43.79
CA ASP A 48 2.93 -8.19 43.47
C ASP A 48 3.40 -8.35 42.01
N GLU A 49 3.54 -9.60 41.54
CA GLU A 49 3.88 -9.90 40.14
C GLU A 49 2.78 -9.45 39.16
N LEU A 50 1.51 -9.74 39.47
CA LEU A 50 0.36 -9.28 38.68
C LEU A 50 0.30 -7.76 38.59
N LYS A 51 0.57 -7.07 39.69
CA LYS A 51 0.60 -5.60 39.72
C LYS A 51 1.69 -5.05 38.80
N THR A 52 2.91 -5.59 38.89
CA THR A 52 4.01 -5.20 37.98
C THR A 52 3.61 -5.44 36.52
N ARG A 53 3.08 -6.63 36.21
CA ARG A 53 2.69 -6.97 34.84
C ARG A 53 1.60 -6.06 34.31
N THR A 54 0.65 -5.68 35.15
CA THR A 54 -0.43 -4.76 34.79
C THR A 54 0.13 -3.39 34.42
N THR A 55 1.07 -2.85 35.21
CA THR A 55 1.70 -1.57 34.90
C THR A 55 2.56 -1.59 33.63
N GLU A 56 3.24 -2.70 33.36
CA GLU A 56 3.99 -2.90 32.10
C GLU A 56 3.04 -2.90 30.89
N LEU A 57 1.96 -3.68 30.97
CA LEU A 57 0.95 -3.76 29.90
C LEU A 57 0.26 -2.41 29.66
N GLU A 58 -0.03 -1.65 30.71
CA GLU A 58 -0.59 -0.30 30.59
C GLU A 58 0.36 0.63 29.82
N ALA A 59 1.66 0.60 30.15
CA ALA A 59 2.68 1.37 29.45
C ALA A 59 2.80 0.95 27.98
N GLU A 60 2.79 -0.35 27.70
CA GLU A 60 2.83 -0.92 26.35
C GLU A 60 1.60 -0.49 25.54
N ILE A 61 0.39 -0.56 26.10
CA ILE A 61 -0.85 -0.11 25.45
C ILE A 61 -0.78 1.38 25.11
N ILE A 62 -0.28 2.22 26.01
CA ILE A 62 -0.12 3.66 25.76
C ILE A 62 0.88 3.89 24.61
N HIS A 63 1.99 3.16 24.59
CA HIS A 63 2.97 3.24 23.51
C HIS A 63 2.36 2.84 22.16
N HIS A 64 1.71 1.68 22.10
CA HIS A 64 1.03 1.20 20.89
C HIS A 64 -0.02 2.18 20.37
N LYS A 65 -0.85 2.76 21.25
CA LYS A 65 -1.85 3.76 20.85
C LYS A 65 -1.21 4.98 20.21
N ARG A 66 -0.13 5.51 20.79
CA ARG A 66 0.60 6.67 20.24
C ARG A 66 1.18 6.34 18.87
N THR A 67 1.86 5.21 18.73
CA THR A 67 2.42 4.79 17.44
C THR A 67 1.33 4.59 16.39
N GLN A 68 0.18 4.03 16.77
CA GLN A 68 -0.95 3.86 15.85
C GLN A 68 -1.54 5.20 15.40
N GLU A 69 -1.67 6.18 16.30
CA GLU A 69 -2.13 7.53 15.96
C GLU A 69 -1.15 8.26 15.03
N GLU A 70 0.16 8.14 15.28
CA GLU A 70 1.21 8.70 14.42
C GLU A 70 1.19 8.07 13.03
N LEU A 71 1.07 6.75 12.97
CA LEU A 71 0.97 6.02 11.71
C LEU A 71 -0.28 6.42 10.92
N LEU A 72 -1.43 6.57 11.57
CA LEU A 72 -2.66 7.03 10.92
C LEU A 72 -2.51 8.45 10.38
N LYS A 73 -1.92 9.36 11.14
CA LYS A 73 -1.64 10.74 10.68
C LYS A 73 -0.71 10.74 9.47
N ALA A 74 0.37 9.98 9.51
CA ALA A 74 1.32 9.86 8.40
C ALA A 74 0.65 9.26 7.15
N LYS A 75 -0.19 8.23 7.33
CA LYS A 75 -0.98 7.62 6.26
C LYS A 75 -1.90 8.64 5.60
N TYR A 76 -2.71 9.38 6.38
CA TYR A 76 -3.62 10.38 5.81
C TYR A 76 -2.88 11.51 5.09
N ALA A 77 -1.76 11.98 5.64
CA ALA A 77 -0.93 12.98 4.98
C ALA A 77 -0.37 12.47 3.63
N ALA A 78 0.08 11.22 3.57
CA ALA A 78 0.56 10.60 2.33
C ALA A 78 -0.56 10.43 1.30
N GLU A 79 -1.76 10.01 1.73
CA GLU A 79 -2.93 9.89 0.86
C GLU A 79 -3.38 11.24 0.30
N ASP A 80 -3.40 12.30 1.11
CA ASP A 80 -3.73 13.65 0.65
C ASP A 80 -2.69 14.18 -0.34
N ALA A 81 -1.40 13.97 -0.06
CA ALA A 81 -0.34 14.34 -0.99
C ALA A 81 -0.47 13.60 -2.34
N SER A 82 -0.78 12.31 -2.32
CA SER A 82 -1.01 11.51 -3.52
C SER A 82 -2.24 11.99 -4.32
N ARG A 83 -3.33 12.30 -3.62
CA ARG A 83 -4.54 12.89 -4.24
C ARG A 83 -4.23 14.24 -4.89
N ALA A 84 -3.51 15.13 -4.19
CA ALA A 84 -3.13 16.43 -4.69
C ALA A 84 -2.20 16.32 -5.92
N LYS A 85 -1.18 15.44 -5.87
CA LYS A 85 -0.29 15.14 -7.01
C LYS A 85 -1.10 14.70 -8.24
N SER A 86 -2.02 13.76 -8.04
CA SER A 86 -2.86 13.22 -9.13
C SER A 86 -3.75 14.30 -9.75
N ALA A 87 -4.41 15.12 -8.93
CA ALA A 87 -5.26 16.20 -9.40
C ALA A 87 -4.47 17.28 -10.15
N PHE A 88 -3.30 17.64 -9.64
CA PHE A 88 -2.40 18.59 -10.29
C PHE A 88 -1.98 18.11 -11.67
N LEU A 89 -1.51 16.85 -11.78
CA LEU A 89 -1.07 16.29 -13.05
C LEU A 89 -2.21 16.18 -14.05
N ALA A 90 -3.40 15.74 -13.62
CA ALA A 90 -4.60 15.69 -14.47
C ALA A 90 -4.94 17.07 -15.06
N ASN A 91 -4.98 18.11 -14.23
CA ASN A 91 -5.30 19.46 -14.69
C ASN A 91 -4.22 20.00 -15.64
N MET A 92 -2.94 19.86 -15.27
CA MET A 92 -1.83 20.31 -16.11
C MET A 92 -1.79 19.61 -17.47
N SER A 93 -2.10 18.32 -17.53
CA SER A 93 -2.17 17.62 -18.81
C SER A 93 -3.25 18.18 -19.73
N HIS A 94 -4.44 18.47 -19.21
CA HIS A 94 -5.51 19.08 -20.02
C HIS A 94 -5.13 20.48 -20.53
N GLU A 95 -4.52 21.29 -19.65
CA GLU A 95 -4.05 22.63 -19.99
C GLU A 95 -2.89 22.63 -20.99
N LEU A 96 -2.03 21.59 -20.97
CA LEU A 96 -0.93 21.42 -21.92
C LEU A 96 -1.39 20.83 -23.26
N ARG A 97 -2.33 19.88 -23.25
CA ARG A 97 -2.84 19.23 -24.47
C ARG A 97 -3.46 20.22 -25.44
N THR A 98 -4.22 21.19 -24.93
CA THR A 98 -4.94 22.17 -25.76
C THR A 98 -4.00 23.05 -26.62
N PRO A 99 -3.02 23.77 -26.06
CA PRO A 99 -2.08 24.56 -26.86
C PRO A 99 -1.17 23.69 -27.72
N LEU A 100 -0.81 22.49 -27.26
CA LEU A 100 0.06 21.60 -28.04
C LEU A 100 -0.65 21.06 -29.29
N ASN A 101 -1.92 20.66 -29.16
CA ASN A 101 -2.75 20.26 -30.29
C ASN A 101 -2.97 21.42 -31.25
N ALA A 102 -3.09 22.65 -30.76
CA ALA A 102 -3.17 23.84 -31.62
C ALA A 102 -1.86 24.06 -32.40
N ILE A 103 -0.70 23.92 -31.75
CA ILE A 103 0.61 24.04 -32.42
C ILE A 103 0.77 22.95 -33.50
N ILE A 104 0.43 21.69 -33.18
CA ILE A 104 0.45 20.58 -34.14
C ILE A 104 -0.47 20.89 -35.33
N GLY A 105 -1.72 21.27 -35.06
CA GLY A 105 -2.70 21.60 -36.11
C GLY A 105 -2.26 22.77 -37.00
N TYR A 106 -1.75 23.85 -36.43
CA TYR A 106 -1.22 24.97 -37.22
C TYR A 106 0.00 24.57 -38.05
N SER A 107 0.87 23.71 -37.52
CA SER A 107 2.00 23.20 -38.30
C SER A 107 1.58 22.24 -39.42
N GLU A 108 0.51 21.46 -39.23
CA GLU A 108 -0.09 20.60 -40.27
C GLU A 108 -0.73 21.47 -41.37
N MET A 109 -1.51 22.49 -41.01
CA MET A 109 -2.11 23.42 -41.98
C MET A 109 -1.06 24.19 -42.79
N LEU A 110 0.02 24.67 -42.15
CA LEU A 110 1.11 25.36 -42.85
C LEU A 110 1.88 24.42 -43.78
N GLU A 111 2.02 23.15 -43.42
CA GLU A 111 2.65 22.14 -44.28
C GLU A 111 1.81 21.90 -45.54
N GLU A 112 0.49 21.71 -45.39
CA GLU A 112 -0.45 21.56 -46.51
C GLU A 112 -0.41 22.79 -47.44
N GLU A 113 -0.45 24.02 -46.90
CA GLU A 113 -0.38 25.25 -47.70
C GLU A 113 0.93 25.38 -48.49
N ILE A 114 2.07 24.97 -47.91
CA ILE A 114 3.37 25.01 -48.60
C ILE A 114 3.42 23.97 -49.73
N GLN A 115 2.90 22.77 -49.48
CA GLN A 115 2.81 21.71 -50.50
C GLN A 115 1.91 22.13 -51.68
N ASP A 116 0.74 22.71 -51.40
CA ASP A 116 -0.22 23.16 -52.42
C ASP A 116 0.26 24.38 -53.20
N SER A 117 1.01 25.29 -52.56
CA SER A 117 1.52 26.51 -53.21
C SER A 117 2.82 26.29 -54.02
N GLY A 118 3.37 25.07 -54.02
CA GLY A 118 4.63 24.74 -54.71
C GLY A 118 5.84 25.54 -54.22
N ARG A 119 5.73 26.17 -53.04
CA ARG A 119 6.80 26.97 -52.44
C ARG A 119 7.83 26.05 -51.81
N VAL A 120 9.11 26.39 -51.96
CA VAL A 120 10.19 25.79 -51.17
C VAL A 120 10.18 26.45 -49.79
N GLY A 121 9.24 26.04 -48.93
CA GLY A 121 9.19 26.41 -47.53
C GLY A 121 9.90 25.38 -46.65
N ASN A 122 10.17 25.71 -45.38
CA ASN A 122 10.80 24.79 -44.42
C ASN A 122 9.80 23.72 -43.92
N VAL A 123 9.30 22.88 -44.82
CA VAL A 123 8.44 21.73 -44.49
C VAL A 123 9.11 20.81 -43.46
N GLU A 124 10.43 20.60 -43.57
CA GLU A 124 11.18 19.82 -42.58
C GLU A 124 11.11 20.40 -41.16
N ASP A 125 11.07 21.72 -40.99
CA ASP A 125 10.98 22.32 -39.65
C ASP A 125 9.57 22.20 -39.07
N LEU A 126 8.53 22.29 -39.91
CA LEU A 126 7.15 22.03 -39.49
C LEU A 126 6.95 20.58 -39.06
N GLN A 127 7.49 19.62 -39.82
CA GLN A 127 7.48 18.20 -39.46
C GLN A 127 8.22 17.93 -38.14
N LYS A 128 9.34 18.63 -37.88
CA LYS A 128 10.04 18.55 -36.58
C LYS A 128 9.18 19.09 -35.43
N ILE A 129 8.47 20.20 -35.63
CA ILE A 129 7.56 20.77 -34.62
C ILE A 129 6.42 19.79 -34.32
N GLN A 130 5.78 19.22 -35.35
CA GLN A 130 4.74 18.21 -35.18
C GLN A 130 5.26 17.00 -34.40
N ALA A 131 6.42 16.46 -34.79
CA ALA A 131 7.01 15.30 -34.14
C ALA A 131 7.34 15.58 -32.66
N ALA A 132 7.90 16.75 -32.35
CA ALA A 132 8.18 17.16 -30.98
C ALA A 132 6.89 17.33 -30.15
N GLY A 133 5.83 17.90 -30.73
CA GLY A 133 4.52 18.02 -30.10
C GLY A 133 3.89 16.66 -29.81
N LYS A 134 3.84 15.77 -30.80
CA LYS A 134 3.31 14.41 -30.64
C LYS A 134 4.09 13.64 -29.56
N HIS A 135 5.41 13.76 -29.54
CA HIS A 135 6.25 13.13 -28.52
C HIS A 135 5.99 13.68 -27.11
N LEU A 136 5.90 15.00 -26.94
CA LEU A 136 5.61 15.61 -25.63
C LEU A 136 4.22 15.21 -25.12
N LEU A 137 3.22 15.11 -26.00
CA LEU A 137 1.88 14.65 -25.62
C LEU A 137 1.91 13.20 -25.09
N SER A 138 2.70 12.32 -25.73
CA SER A 138 2.91 10.95 -25.26
C SER A 138 3.50 10.94 -23.86
N LEU A 139 4.58 11.69 -23.62
CA LEU A 139 5.24 11.76 -22.31
C LEU A 139 4.28 12.27 -21.21
N ILE A 140 3.45 13.26 -21.54
CA ILE A 140 2.43 13.78 -20.61
C ILE A 140 1.40 12.68 -20.28
N ASN A 141 0.94 11.94 -21.29
CA ASN A 141 -0.01 10.84 -21.09
C ASN A 141 0.59 9.70 -20.25
N ASP A 142 1.86 9.35 -20.47
CA ASP A 142 2.55 8.31 -19.70
C ASP A 142 2.65 8.69 -18.22
N VAL A 143 2.99 9.96 -17.93
CA VAL A 143 3.04 10.48 -16.54
C VAL A 143 1.64 10.50 -15.89
N LEU A 144 0.61 10.83 -16.65
CA LEU A 144 -0.77 10.77 -16.16
C LEU A 144 -1.22 9.35 -15.82
N ASP A 145 -0.96 8.41 -16.72
CA ASP A 145 -1.38 7.03 -16.55
C ASP A 145 -0.67 6.41 -15.35
N LEU A 146 0.63 6.66 -15.18
CA LEU A 146 1.36 6.29 -13.97
C LEU A 146 0.71 6.86 -12.70
N SER A 147 0.30 8.14 -12.74
CA SER A 147 -0.35 8.80 -11.60
C SER A 147 -1.72 8.20 -11.28
N LYS A 148 -2.50 7.80 -12.30
CA LYS A 148 -3.78 7.10 -12.12
C LYS A 148 -3.59 5.71 -11.52
N ILE A 149 -2.53 4.99 -11.91
CA ILE A 149 -2.15 3.69 -11.35
C ILE A 149 -1.78 3.84 -9.87
N GLU A 150 -0.90 4.79 -9.53
CA GLU A 150 -0.47 5.07 -8.15
C GLU A 150 -1.67 5.43 -7.23
N ALA A 151 -2.67 6.12 -7.78
CA ALA A 151 -3.88 6.50 -7.06
C ALA A 151 -4.96 5.39 -7.03
N GLY A 152 -4.74 4.25 -7.69
CA GLY A 152 -5.73 3.17 -7.82
C GLY A 152 -6.99 3.58 -8.60
N LYS A 153 -6.89 4.61 -9.46
CA LYS A 153 -7.99 5.20 -10.23
C LYS A 153 -8.01 4.77 -11.70
N MET A 154 -7.07 3.94 -12.13
CA MET A 154 -7.06 3.41 -13.48
C MET A 154 -8.16 2.35 -13.64
N GLY A 155 -9.26 2.72 -14.28
CA GLY A 155 -10.29 1.77 -14.71
C GLY A 155 -9.86 1.07 -15.99
N LEU A 156 -10.14 -0.22 -16.08
CA LEU A 156 -9.96 -1.00 -17.30
C LEU A 156 -11.32 -1.17 -17.99
N HIS A 157 -11.38 -0.87 -19.28
CA HIS A 157 -12.56 -1.08 -20.10
C HIS A 157 -12.42 -2.42 -20.85
N LEU A 158 -12.75 -3.51 -20.16
CA LEU A 158 -12.62 -4.86 -20.72
C LEU A 158 -13.69 -5.12 -21.78
N GLU A 159 -13.26 -5.25 -23.03
CA GLU A 159 -14.08 -5.67 -24.16
C GLU A 159 -13.51 -6.93 -24.82
N THR A 160 -14.35 -7.64 -25.57
CA THR A 160 -13.90 -8.80 -26.36
C THR A 160 -13.71 -8.34 -27.79
N PHE A 161 -12.48 -8.51 -28.30
CA PHE A 161 -12.11 -8.09 -29.64
C PHE A 161 -11.31 -9.20 -30.34
N ASP A 162 -11.35 -9.21 -31.67
CA ASP A 162 -10.55 -10.13 -32.47
C ASP A 162 -9.10 -9.67 -32.46
N VAL A 163 -8.17 -10.59 -32.20
CA VAL A 163 -6.73 -10.28 -32.11
C VAL A 163 -6.15 -10.04 -33.50
N SER A 164 -6.74 -10.61 -34.56
CA SER A 164 -6.18 -10.54 -35.92
C SER A 164 -6.17 -9.10 -36.47
N PRO A 165 -7.28 -8.34 -36.44
CA PRO A 165 -7.30 -6.95 -36.87
C PRO A 165 -6.37 -6.04 -36.05
N MET A 166 -6.26 -6.29 -34.74
CA MET A 166 -5.35 -5.53 -33.87
C MET A 166 -3.89 -5.71 -34.30
N ILE A 167 -3.47 -6.95 -34.59
CA ILE A 167 -2.12 -7.22 -35.05
C ILE A 167 -1.85 -6.62 -36.43
N GLU A 168 -2.82 -6.64 -37.35
CA GLU A 168 -2.70 -5.98 -38.65
C GLU A 168 -2.51 -4.46 -38.54
N GLU A 169 -3.26 -3.81 -37.65
CA GLU A 169 -3.10 -2.38 -37.36
C GLU A 169 -1.72 -2.08 -36.76
N MET A 170 -1.24 -2.95 -35.86
CA MET A 170 0.09 -2.83 -35.25
C MET A 170 1.21 -2.98 -36.28
N ILE A 171 1.10 -3.96 -37.20
CA ILE A 171 2.05 -4.15 -38.30
C ILE A 171 2.11 -2.90 -39.17
N THR A 172 0.95 -2.37 -39.56
CA THR A 172 0.83 -1.18 -40.41
C THR A 172 1.48 0.04 -39.75
N THR A 173 1.30 0.19 -38.44
CA THR A 173 1.89 1.29 -37.65
C THR A 173 3.40 1.15 -37.50
N LEU A 174 3.92 -0.07 -37.35
CA LEU A 174 5.35 -0.32 -37.15
C LEU A 174 6.15 -0.36 -38.45
N GLN A 175 5.52 -0.64 -39.59
CA GLN A 175 6.17 -0.79 -40.89
C GLN A 175 7.09 0.39 -41.29
N PRO A 176 6.68 1.66 -41.11
CA PRO A 176 7.55 2.80 -41.42
C PRO A 176 8.82 2.85 -40.56
N ALA A 177 8.70 2.53 -39.28
CA ALA A 177 9.83 2.53 -38.35
C ALA A 177 10.79 1.35 -38.60
N VAL A 178 10.24 0.18 -38.96
CA VAL A 178 11.00 -1.01 -39.34
C VAL A 178 11.81 -0.74 -40.62
N ALA A 179 11.18 -0.15 -41.64
CA ALA A 179 11.82 0.23 -42.89
C ALA A 179 12.91 1.29 -42.68
N LYS A 180 12.64 2.31 -41.86
CA LYS A 180 13.61 3.37 -41.53
C LYS A 180 14.87 2.84 -40.87
N ASN A 181 14.75 1.83 -40.02
CA ASN A 181 15.86 1.24 -39.27
C ASN A 181 16.47 0.00 -39.94
N ALA A 182 16.06 -0.33 -41.17
CA ALA A 182 16.49 -1.54 -41.89
C ALA A 182 16.30 -2.85 -41.10
N ASN A 183 15.22 -2.92 -40.31
CA ASN A 183 14.87 -4.11 -39.54
C ASN A 183 13.95 -5.03 -40.35
N THR A 184 13.88 -6.31 -39.95
CA THR A 184 12.90 -7.27 -40.49
C THR A 184 11.87 -7.59 -39.42
N LEU A 185 10.59 -7.39 -39.73
CA LEU A 185 9.46 -7.76 -38.86
C LEU A 185 8.89 -9.11 -39.36
N GLN A 186 8.94 -10.14 -38.53
CA GLN A 186 8.29 -11.43 -38.78
C GLN A 186 7.13 -11.61 -37.81
N VAL A 187 5.97 -11.97 -38.33
CA VAL A 187 4.76 -12.22 -37.55
C VAL A 187 4.29 -13.64 -37.82
N HIS A 188 4.14 -14.43 -36.75
CA HIS A 188 3.68 -15.82 -36.81
C HIS A 188 2.32 -15.92 -36.13
N LEU A 189 1.26 -16.04 -36.94
CA LEU A 189 -0.12 -16.17 -36.48
C LEU A 189 -0.62 -17.59 -36.76
N ALA A 190 -1.37 -18.16 -35.81
CA ALA A 190 -2.13 -19.39 -36.05
C ALA A 190 -3.37 -19.09 -36.91
N GLU A 191 -3.90 -20.09 -37.63
CA GLU A 191 -5.09 -19.91 -38.49
C GLU A 191 -6.33 -19.40 -37.73
N GLU A 192 -6.46 -19.74 -36.44
CA GLU A 192 -7.47 -19.18 -35.53
C GLU A 192 -6.80 -18.64 -34.27
N VAL A 193 -6.52 -17.34 -34.23
CA VAL A 193 -5.99 -16.66 -33.04
C VAL A 193 -7.11 -16.42 -32.00
N GLY A 194 -8.35 -16.28 -32.47
CA GLY A 194 -9.54 -16.07 -31.63
C GLY A 194 -9.64 -14.66 -31.06
N GLY A 195 -10.60 -14.47 -30.16
CA GLY A 195 -10.84 -13.21 -29.47
C GLY A 195 -10.15 -13.13 -28.11
N MET A 196 -9.66 -11.94 -27.75
CA MET A 196 -9.10 -11.62 -26.44
C MET A 196 -10.08 -10.73 -25.67
N ARG A 197 -10.16 -10.93 -24.35
CA ARG A 197 -10.90 -10.03 -23.46
C ARG A 197 -9.94 -9.15 -22.66
N ALA A 198 -9.80 -7.90 -23.08
CA ALA A 198 -8.92 -6.92 -22.46
C ALA A 198 -9.36 -5.49 -22.80
N ASP A 199 -8.62 -4.50 -22.32
CA ASP A 199 -8.79 -3.10 -22.73
C ASP A 199 -7.89 -2.84 -23.95
N VAL A 200 -8.48 -2.75 -25.15
CA VAL A 200 -7.75 -2.60 -26.42
C VAL A 200 -6.74 -1.46 -26.40
N THR A 201 -7.03 -0.37 -25.67
CA THR A 201 -6.15 0.81 -25.61
C THR A 201 -4.95 0.63 -24.69
N LYS A 202 -4.88 -0.49 -23.95
CA LYS A 202 -3.88 -0.81 -22.92
C LYS A 202 -3.20 -2.17 -23.13
N VAL A 203 -3.52 -2.89 -24.21
CA VAL A 203 -2.85 -4.14 -24.61
C VAL A 203 -1.62 -3.84 -25.46
#